data_AF-A0A6A8G5I4-F1
#
_entry.id   AF-A0A6A8G5I4-F1
#
_cell.length_a   1.000
_cell.length_b   1.000
_cell.length_c   1.000
_cell.angle_alpha   90.00
_cell.angle_beta   90.00
_cell.angle_gamma   90.00
#
_symmetry.space_group_name_H-M   'P 1'
#
loop_
_entity.id
_entity.type
_entity.pdbx_description
1 polymer ?
#
loop_
_entity_poly.entity_id
_entity_poly.type
_entity_poly.pdbx_seq_one_letter_code
_entity_poly.pdbx_strand_id
1 'polypeptide(L)'
;MGVIEDVYEDLDTDVEFEKFEAAVKDKVEQMGGLADEETAAMLIAHELRDEEVNGIADIEPGMEDVKFLAKVVSIGEIRTFERDGEDEDGRVLNIEVADETGQIRVSLWDQMAAGAEENLEVGTVLRIAGRPKDGYNGVEVSASKVEEDIEAEVDVQILDSYRVEDLALGLSDVNLKGKLLDTGDVRTFDRDDGTEGRVSNLSLGDSTGRIRVTLWDERADLAEELEPGVSVEVVDGYVRERDGSLELHVGSRGAVEVIDESIEYVPETTDIASLEIGQTVDIAGGVIEADGKRTFDRDDGSQGQVRNIRVKDDTGDIRVALWGEKADTDVDLADYVVVTDVQIKDGWQDDLEASAGWRSSVTVMDDAPDGASGTTDDTSGSTSDQGLGAFSGENASSKSTESSGTTAETSASSADGEAVEFTGTVVQAGNPVILDDGTQTKTVETDAELGLGDDVTVNGTETDGRITADSVEVHTGAKR
;
A
#
# COMPACT_ATOMS: atom_id res chain seq x y z
N MET A 1 -60.34 -9.75 13.27
CA MET A 1 -59.42 -8.64 13.45
C MET A 1 -60.13 -7.34 13.16
N GLY A 2 -59.72 -6.26 13.81
CA GLY A 2 -60.02 -4.91 13.33
C GLY A 2 -59.14 -4.59 12.10
N VAL A 3 -59.59 -3.70 11.24
CA VAL A 3 -58.87 -3.35 9.99
C VAL A 3 -57.46 -2.78 10.24
N ILE A 4 -57.27 -2.12 11.39
CA ILE A 4 -55.96 -1.62 11.86
C ILE A 4 -55.03 -2.77 12.27
N GLU A 5 -55.59 -3.82 12.88
CA GLU A 5 -54.87 -5.01 13.34
C GLU A 5 -54.37 -5.83 12.14
N ASP A 6 -55.18 -5.96 11.09
CA ASP A 6 -54.80 -6.63 9.84
C ASP A 6 -53.61 -5.92 9.15
N VAL A 7 -53.62 -4.58 9.07
CA VAL A 7 -52.52 -3.80 8.48
C VAL A 7 -51.25 -3.86 9.34
N TYR A 8 -51.40 -3.93 10.67
CA TYR A 8 -50.28 -4.04 11.59
C TYR A 8 -49.63 -5.43 11.56
N GLU A 9 -50.40 -6.52 11.45
CA GLU A 9 -49.84 -7.87 11.31
C GLU A 9 -49.04 -8.05 10.01
N ASP A 10 -49.41 -7.31 8.96
CA ASP A 10 -48.66 -7.27 7.70
C ASP A 10 -47.42 -6.34 7.77
N LEU A 11 -47.28 -5.53 8.82
CA LEU A 11 -46.19 -4.56 9.00
C LEU A 11 -45.05 -5.19 9.83
N ASP A 12 -43.86 -5.28 9.24
CA ASP A 12 -42.65 -5.67 9.98
C ASP A 12 -42.14 -4.42 10.70
N THR A 13 -42.55 -4.19 11.95
CA THR A 13 -42.19 -2.99 12.73
C THR A 13 -41.99 -3.32 14.21
N ASP A 14 -41.04 -2.61 14.83
CA ASP A 14 -40.78 -2.68 16.28
C ASP A 14 -41.77 -1.84 17.12
N VAL A 15 -42.71 -1.13 16.49
CA VAL A 15 -43.67 -0.27 17.18
C VAL A 15 -44.79 -1.11 17.80
N GLU A 16 -44.97 -1.05 19.12
CA GLU A 16 -46.10 -1.71 19.82
C GLU A 16 -47.47 -1.35 19.21
N PHE A 17 -48.36 -2.36 19.09
CA PHE A 17 -49.69 -2.20 18.47
C PHE A 17 -50.51 -1.04 19.04
N GLU A 18 -50.49 -0.83 20.36
CA GLU A 18 -51.22 0.26 21.01
C GLU A 18 -50.76 1.65 20.52
N LYS A 19 -49.46 1.79 20.23
CA LYS A 19 -48.88 3.04 19.73
C LYS A 19 -49.19 3.25 18.25
N PHE A 20 -49.17 2.18 17.46
CA PHE A 20 -49.62 2.19 16.07
C PHE A 20 -51.11 2.59 15.97
N GLU A 21 -51.98 1.95 16.77
CA GLU A 21 -53.42 2.26 16.79
C GLU A 21 -53.70 3.71 17.20
N ALA A 22 -52.95 4.25 18.17
CA ALA A 22 -53.04 5.65 18.56
C ALA A 22 -52.64 6.61 17.42
N ALA A 23 -51.52 6.31 16.73
CA ALA A 23 -51.06 7.11 15.59
C ALA A 23 -52.07 7.11 14.43
N VAL A 24 -52.69 5.95 14.15
CA VAL A 24 -53.76 5.84 13.14
C VAL A 24 -54.97 6.70 13.51
N LYS A 25 -55.42 6.67 14.78
CA LYS A 25 -56.55 7.50 15.25
C LYS A 25 -56.26 8.99 15.14
N ASP A 26 -55.08 9.43 15.55
CA ASP A 26 -54.65 10.82 15.42
C ASP A 26 -54.61 11.25 13.95
N LYS A 27 -54.12 10.40 13.04
CA LYS A 27 -54.07 10.66 11.59
C LYS A 27 -55.48 10.78 10.98
N VAL A 28 -56.42 9.93 11.40
CA VAL A 28 -57.85 10.02 10.99
C VAL A 28 -58.46 11.35 11.44
N GLU A 29 -58.17 11.79 12.66
CA GLU A 29 -58.67 13.06 13.20
C GLU A 29 -58.05 14.27 12.47
N GLN A 30 -56.75 14.21 12.19
CA GLN A 30 -56.01 15.24 11.47
C GLN A 30 -56.48 15.40 10.01
N MET A 31 -56.90 14.29 9.38
CA MET A 31 -57.52 14.28 8.05
C MET A 31 -58.99 14.72 8.07
N GLY A 32 -59.57 15.03 9.24
CA GLY A 32 -60.92 15.57 9.36
C GLY A 32 -62.00 14.65 8.78
N GLY A 33 -61.78 13.34 8.80
CA GLY A 33 -62.70 12.34 8.24
C GLY A 33 -62.68 12.19 6.72
N LEU A 34 -61.64 12.69 6.04
CA LEU A 34 -61.41 12.47 4.60
C LEU A 34 -60.85 11.08 4.28
N ALA A 35 -60.24 10.41 5.24
CA ALA A 35 -59.72 9.05 5.14
C ALA A 35 -60.37 8.15 6.20
N ASP A 36 -60.59 6.88 5.85
CA ASP A 36 -61.02 5.85 6.78
C ASP A 36 -59.84 5.27 7.57
N GLU A 37 -60.15 4.50 8.62
CA GLU A 37 -59.14 3.90 9.51
C GLU A 37 -58.17 2.99 8.74
N GLU A 38 -58.63 2.33 7.67
CA GLU A 38 -57.80 1.49 6.81
C GLU A 38 -56.80 2.33 5.99
N THR A 39 -57.24 3.42 5.34
CA THR A 39 -56.34 4.29 4.57
C THR A 39 -55.35 5.02 5.48
N ALA A 40 -55.79 5.44 6.67
CA ALA A 40 -54.89 6.04 7.67
C ALA A 40 -53.88 5.02 8.21
N ALA A 41 -54.29 3.77 8.45
CA ALA A 41 -53.40 2.68 8.82
C ALA A 41 -52.39 2.37 7.71
N MET A 42 -52.82 2.32 6.44
CA MET A 42 -51.89 2.12 5.31
C MET A 42 -50.93 3.29 5.12
N LEU A 43 -51.34 4.53 5.39
CA LEU A 43 -50.45 5.70 5.35
C LEU A 43 -49.41 5.67 6.47
N ILE A 44 -49.83 5.37 7.71
CA ILE A 44 -48.89 5.22 8.83
C ILE A 44 -47.97 4.01 8.61
N ALA A 45 -48.49 2.90 8.08
CA ALA A 45 -47.69 1.73 7.73
C ALA A 45 -46.69 2.04 6.61
N HIS A 46 -47.07 2.86 5.62
CA HIS A 46 -46.16 3.30 4.56
C HIS A 46 -45.10 4.28 5.09
N GLU A 47 -45.48 5.24 5.95
CA GLU A 47 -44.56 6.13 6.65
C GLU A 47 -43.55 5.32 7.50
N LEU A 48 -44.02 4.30 8.23
CA LEU A 48 -43.15 3.42 9.01
C LEU A 48 -42.22 2.56 8.16
N ARG A 49 -42.67 2.09 6.98
CA ARG A 49 -41.84 1.30 6.04
C ARG A 49 -40.84 2.14 5.26
N ASP A 50 -41.19 3.37 4.89
CA ASP A 50 -40.31 4.24 4.10
C ASP A 50 -39.23 4.93 4.97
N GLU A 51 -39.41 4.95 6.29
CA GLU A 51 -38.43 5.50 7.23
C GLU A 51 -37.34 4.50 7.64
N GLU A 52 -37.51 3.19 7.46
CA GLU A 52 -36.49 2.19 7.82
C GLU A 52 -35.61 1.83 6.61
N VAL A 53 -34.31 2.08 6.73
CA VAL A 53 -33.32 1.66 5.73
C VAL A 53 -32.76 0.29 6.11
N ASN A 54 -32.45 -0.56 5.12
CA ASN A 54 -31.89 -1.89 5.40
C ASN A 54 -30.46 -1.84 5.95
N GLY A 55 -29.76 -0.73 5.67
CA GLY A 55 -28.44 -0.45 6.20
C GLY A 55 -27.99 0.96 5.83
N ILE A 56 -26.88 1.38 6.44
CA ILE A 56 -26.26 2.68 6.24
C ILE A 56 -25.95 2.96 4.76
N ALA A 57 -25.54 1.95 3.98
CA ALA A 57 -25.22 2.12 2.57
C ALA A 57 -26.40 2.61 1.70
N ASP A 58 -27.64 2.38 2.15
CA ASP A 58 -28.85 2.79 1.43
C ASP A 58 -29.25 4.25 1.76
N ILE A 59 -28.56 4.93 2.68
CA ILE A 59 -28.91 6.29 3.11
C ILE A 59 -28.46 7.31 2.05
N GLU A 60 -29.44 8.00 1.45
CA GLU A 60 -29.18 9.05 0.45
C GLU A 60 -29.58 10.45 0.96
N PRO A 61 -28.90 11.51 0.50
CA PRO A 61 -29.25 12.87 0.88
C PRO A 61 -30.61 13.25 0.28
N GLY A 62 -31.44 13.91 1.08
CA GLY A 62 -32.77 14.37 0.66
C GLY A 62 -33.93 13.45 1.03
N MET A 63 -33.67 12.27 1.59
CA MET A 63 -34.69 11.49 2.32
C MET A 63 -35.28 12.34 3.47
N GLU A 64 -36.57 12.16 3.76
CA GLU A 64 -37.27 12.99 4.76
C GLU A 64 -36.82 12.65 6.18
N ASP A 65 -36.82 11.37 6.54
CA ASP A 65 -36.27 10.80 7.78
C ASP A 65 -35.81 9.36 7.50
N VAL A 66 -34.76 8.92 8.20
CA VAL A 66 -34.27 7.54 8.19
C VAL A 66 -34.13 6.99 9.60
N LYS A 67 -34.29 5.69 9.75
CA LYS A 67 -34.12 4.90 10.96
C LYS A 67 -33.24 3.71 10.68
N PHE A 68 -32.23 3.51 11.51
CA PHE A 68 -31.30 2.39 11.37
C PHE A 68 -30.65 2.05 12.71
N LEU A 69 -30.10 0.83 12.77
CA LEU A 69 -29.28 0.36 13.89
C LEU A 69 -27.81 0.44 13.49
N ALA A 70 -26.97 0.98 14.38
CA ALA A 70 -25.54 1.08 14.13
C ALA A 70 -24.73 1.05 15.41
N LYS A 71 -23.51 0.53 15.32
CA LYS A 71 -22.53 0.55 16.41
C LYS A 71 -21.72 1.85 16.36
N VAL A 72 -21.53 2.50 17.50
CA VAL A 72 -20.65 3.66 17.64
C VAL A 72 -19.21 3.24 17.42
N VAL A 73 -18.58 3.79 16.39
CA VAL A 73 -17.16 3.57 16.07
C VAL A 73 -16.29 4.66 16.69
N SER A 74 -16.77 5.90 16.69
CA SER A 74 -16.05 7.00 17.33
C SER A 74 -16.98 8.12 17.83
N ILE A 75 -16.46 8.90 18.77
CA ILE A 75 -17.17 10.00 19.42
C ILE A 75 -16.30 11.25 19.31
N GLY A 76 -16.80 12.27 18.62
CA GLY A 76 -16.13 13.55 18.48
C GLY A 76 -16.33 14.46 19.70
N GLU A 77 -15.56 15.55 19.73
CA GLU A 77 -15.67 16.56 20.78
C GLU A 77 -16.92 17.44 20.62
N ILE A 78 -17.47 17.89 21.76
CA ILE A 78 -18.57 18.84 21.76
C ILE A 78 -18.10 20.21 21.27
N ARG A 79 -18.85 20.79 20.35
CA ARG A 79 -18.64 22.15 19.83
C ARG A 79 -19.79 23.05 20.24
N THR A 80 -19.47 24.25 20.71
CA THR A 80 -20.45 25.26 21.15
C THR A 80 -20.48 26.45 20.20
N PHE A 81 -21.66 27.02 19.94
CA PHE A 81 -21.84 28.19 19.08
C PHE A 81 -22.97 29.10 19.58
N GLU A 82 -22.86 30.40 19.34
CA GLU A 82 -23.90 31.39 19.72
C GLU A 82 -25.10 31.28 18.77
N ARG A 83 -26.32 31.37 19.33
CA ARG A 83 -27.57 31.47 18.54
C ARG A 83 -28.11 32.89 18.58
N ASP A 84 -28.48 33.41 17.41
CA ASP A 84 -29.14 34.70 17.32
C ASP A 84 -30.51 34.68 18.01
N GLY A 85 -30.59 35.35 19.18
CA GLY A 85 -31.85 35.57 19.90
C GLY A 85 -32.19 34.54 20.98
N GLU A 86 -31.28 33.62 21.32
CA GLU A 86 -31.37 32.72 22.47
C GLU A 86 -30.28 33.05 23.50
N ASP A 87 -30.58 32.92 24.80
CA ASP A 87 -29.61 33.18 25.88
C ASP A 87 -28.66 31.99 26.13
N GLU A 88 -28.90 30.84 25.48
CA GLU A 88 -28.13 29.59 25.65
C GLU A 88 -27.35 29.25 24.38
N ASP A 89 -26.07 28.94 24.53
CA ASP A 89 -25.21 28.52 23.43
C ASP A 89 -25.68 27.17 22.88
N GLY A 90 -25.81 27.07 21.56
CA GLY A 90 -26.09 25.82 20.86
C GLY A 90 -24.90 24.86 20.96
N ARG A 91 -25.19 23.56 21.01
CA ARG A 91 -24.14 22.52 21.09
C ARG A 91 -24.30 21.49 19.99
N VAL A 92 -23.18 21.02 19.45
CA VAL A 92 -23.16 19.92 18.48
C VAL A 92 -22.03 18.96 18.80
N LEU A 93 -22.35 17.68 18.86
CA LEU A 93 -21.39 16.58 18.95
C LEU A 93 -21.61 15.69 17.73
N ASN A 94 -20.53 15.21 17.12
CA ASN A 94 -20.67 14.27 16.01
C ASN A 94 -20.11 12.91 16.43
N ILE A 95 -20.86 11.87 16.14
CA ILE A 95 -20.43 10.49 16.30
C ILE A 95 -20.31 9.86 14.92
N GLU A 96 -19.45 8.86 14.83
CA GLU A 96 -19.36 7.98 13.67
C GLU A 96 -19.94 6.64 14.07
N VAL A 97 -20.86 6.13 13.25
CA VAL A 97 -21.55 4.86 13.50
C VAL A 97 -21.47 3.98 12.26
N ALA A 98 -21.37 2.68 12.46
CA ALA A 98 -21.28 1.72 11.38
C ALA A 98 -22.19 0.51 11.60
N ASP A 99 -22.54 -0.13 10.50
CA ASP A 99 -23.19 -1.42 10.41
C ASP A 99 -22.44 -2.32 9.41
N GLU A 100 -23.01 -3.47 9.06
CA GLU A 100 -22.41 -4.40 8.11
C GLU A 100 -22.32 -3.84 6.68
N THR A 101 -23.08 -2.79 6.38
CA THR A 101 -23.23 -2.21 5.04
C THR A 101 -22.36 -0.98 4.83
N GLY A 102 -22.06 -0.22 5.89
CA GLY A 102 -21.21 0.95 5.80
C GLY A 102 -21.10 1.74 7.10
N GLN A 103 -20.52 2.94 6.98
CA GLN A 103 -20.30 3.89 8.07
C GLN A 103 -20.87 5.25 7.70
N ILE A 104 -21.47 5.93 8.66
CA ILE A 104 -22.01 7.27 8.48
C ILE A 104 -21.83 8.14 9.73
N ARG A 105 -21.64 9.44 9.47
CA ARG A 105 -21.56 10.44 10.51
C ARG A 105 -22.94 10.88 10.96
N VAL A 106 -23.13 10.94 12.27
CA VAL A 106 -24.38 11.38 12.90
C VAL A 106 -24.12 12.63 13.76
N SER A 107 -24.83 13.72 13.46
CA SER A 107 -24.80 14.95 14.24
C SER A 107 -25.84 14.93 15.35
N LEU A 108 -25.38 15.03 16.61
CA LEU A 108 -26.20 15.17 17.80
C LEU A 108 -26.25 16.64 18.21
N TRP A 109 -27.45 17.15 18.49
CA TRP A 109 -27.65 18.56 18.82
C TRP A 109 -28.09 18.74 20.28
N ASP A 110 -27.65 19.84 20.89
CA ASP A 110 -28.07 20.34 22.20
C ASP A 110 -28.05 19.27 23.30
N GLN A 111 -29.22 18.84 23.79
CA GLN A 111 -29.33 17.86 24.87
C GLN A 111 -28.80 16.48 24.47
N MET A 112 -28.96 16.09 23.19
CA MET A 112 -28.37 14.83 22.70
C MET A 112 -26.85 14.92 22.67
N ALA A 113 -26.29 16.08 22.30
CA ALA A 113 -24.85 16.28 22.33
C ALA A 113 -24.28 16.18 23.74
N ALA A 114 -24.90 16.87 24.71
CA ALA A 114 -24.48 16.84 26.10
C ALA A 114 -24.66 15.43 26.73
N GLY A 115 -25.76 14.75 26.41
CA GLY A 115 -26.02 13.40 26.90
C GLY A 115 -25.00 12.38 26.36
N ALA A 116 -24.65 12.49 25.08
CA ALA A 116 -23.66 11.61 24.46
C ALA A 116 -22.25 11.83 25.00
N GLU A 117 -21.84 13.08 25.26
CA GLU A 117 -20.53 13.38 25.84
C GLU A 117 -20.32 12.70 27.21
N GLU A 118 -21.37 12.61 28.02
CA GLU A 118 -21.28 12.05 29.38
C GLU A 118 -21.49 10.53 29.45
N ASN A 119 -22.30 9.96 28.55
CA ASN A 119 -22.82 8.60 28.71
C ASN A 119 -22.52 7.66 27.54
N LEU A 120 -22.17 8.17 26.35
CA LEU A 120 -21.97 7.33 25.19
C LEU A 120 -20.55 6.75 25.17
N GLU A 121 -20.44 5.46 24.92
CA GLU A 121 -19.17 4.75 24.81
C GLU A 121 -19.00 4.16 23.40
N VAL A 122 -17.76 4.11 22.92
CA VAL A 122 -17.41 3.42 21.67
C VAL A 122 -17.78 1.93 21.80
N GLY A 123 -18.38 1.38 20.75
CA GLY A 123 -18.91 0.01 20.73
C GLY A 123 -20.38 -0.12 21.12
N THR A 124 -21.03 0.95 21.60
CA THR A 124 -22.46 0.95 21.92
C THR A 124 -23.31 0.84 20.66
N VAL A 125 -24.35 -0.01 20.68
CA VAL A 125 -25.32 -0.11 19.58
C VAL A 125 -26.47 0.87 19.82
N LEU A 126 -26.78 1.66 18.80
CA LEU A 126 -27.78 2.72 18.84
C LEU A 126 -28.86 2.48 17.78
N ARG A 127 -30.12 2.70 18.16
CA ARG A 127 -31.22 2.95 17.23
C ARG A 127 -31.29 4.45 16.97
N ILE A 128 -30.98 4.84 15.74
CA ILE A 128 -30.84 6.24 15.33
C ILE A 128 -31.97 6.58 14.38
N ALA A 129 -32.67 7.68 14.66
CA ALA A 129 -33.58 8.31 13.72
C ALA A 129 -33.11 9.72 13.42
N GLY A 130 -33.19 10.14 12.16
CA GLY A 130 -32.79 11.49 11.78
C GLY A 130 -32.87 11.74 10.29
N ARG A 131 -32.54 12.97 9.92
CA ARG A 131 -32.65 13.43 8.54
C ARG A 131 -31.29 13.38 7.83
N PRO A 132 -31.17 12.65 6.70
CA PRO A 132 -29.97 12.68 5.87
C PRO A 132 -29.77 14.05 5.21
N LYS A 133 -28.53 14.51 5.18
CA LYS A 133 -28.10 15.77 4.57
C LYS A 133 -26.77 15.56 3.85
N ASP A 134 -26.53 16.41 2.85
CA ASP A 134 -25.18 16.57 2.30
C ASP A 134 -24.31 17.28 3.33
N GLY A 135 -23.34 16.56 3.87
CA GLY A 135 -22.29 17.07 4.74
C GLY A 135 -21.00 17.38 3.99
N TYR A 136 -19.99 17.79 4.74
CA TYR A 136 -18.68 18.16 4.17
C TYR A 136 -17.93 16.95 3.60
N ASN A 137 -18.11 15.78 4.21
CA ASN A 137 -17.40 14.54 3.88
C ASN A 137 -18.26 13.52 3.13
N GLY A 138 -19.46 13.90 2.68
CA GLY A 138 -20.46 12.99 2.12
C GLY A 138 -21.80 13.10 2.85
N VAL A 139 -22.64 12.08 2.75
CA VAL A 139 -23.93 12.02 3.42
C VAL A 139 -23.73 11.93 4.94
N GLU A 140 -24.47 12.74 5.69
CA GLU A 140 -24.48 12.72 7.15
C GLU A 140 -25.93 12.70 7.65
N VAL A 141 -26.18 12.17 8.84
CA VAL A 141 -27.53 12.17 9.44
C VAL A 141 -27.58 13.18 10.57
N SER A 142 -28.52 14.12 10.50
CA SER A 142 -28.86 14.96 11.65
C SER A 142 -29.85 14.21 12.53
N ALA A 143 -29.39 13.71 13.68
CA ALA A 143 -30.23 12.91 14.55
C ALA A 143 -31.41 13.75 15.08
N SER A 144 -32.61 13.18 14.96
CA SER A 144 -33.82 13.63 15.66
C SER A 144 -34.05 12.81 16.93
N LYS A 145 -33.58 11.57 16.95
CA LYS A 145 -33.66 10.66 18.10
C LYS A 145 -32.50 9.67 18.10
N VAL A 146 -31.95 9.41 19.28
CA VAL A 146 -30.94 8.37 19.51
C VAL A 146 -31.31 7.61 20.78
N GLU A 147 -31.39 6.30 20.69
CA GLU A 147 -31.66 5.41 21.82
C GLU A 147 -30.65 4.26 21.81
N GLU A 148 -30.09 3.94 22.97
CA GLU A 148 -29.24 2.75 23.13
C GLU A 148 -30.09 1.49 23.02
N ASP A 149 -29.61 0.52 22.24
CA ASP A 149 -30.21 -0.80 22.13
C ASP A 149 -29.21 -1.84 22.64
N ILE A 150 -29.49 -2.39 23.83
CA ILE A 150 -28.62 -3.33 24.53
C ILE A 150 -28.88 -4.78 24.06
N GLU A 151 -30.01 -5.01 23.37
CA GLU A 151 -30.40 -6.34 22.89
C GLU A 151 -29.96 -6.59 21.45
N ALA A 152 -29.82 -5.52 20.65
CA ALA A 152 -29.32 -5.59 19.29
C ALA A 152 -27.79 -5.80 19.23
N GLU A 153 -27.36 -6.73 18.38
CA GLU A 153 -25.95 -6.96 18.06
C GLU A 153 -25.67 -6.54 16.61
N VAL A 154 -24.67 -5.69 16.42
CA VAL A 154 -24.18 -5.27 15.09
C VAL A 154 -22.74 -5.73 14.96
N ASP A 155 -22.40 -6.52 13.93
CA ASP A 155 -21.06 -7.10 13.77
C ASP A 155 -20.07 -6.14 13.09
N VAL A 156 -19.73 -5.06 13.82
CA VAL A 156 -18.68 -4.11 13.42
C VAL A 156 -17.48 -4.29 14.33
N GLN A 157 -16.31 -4.51 13.73
CA GLN A 157 -15.03 -4.60 14.44
C GLN A 157 -14.47 -3.20 14.66
N ILE A 158 -14.10 -2.91 15.90
CA ILE A 158 -13.42 -1.67 16.29
C ILE A 158 -12.03 -2.08 16.75
N LEU A 159 -11.01 -1.66 16.02
CA LEU A 159 -9.63 -2.01 16.30
C LEU A 159 -8.90 -0.80 16.88
N ASP A 160 -8.02 -1.05 17.86
CA ASP A 160 -7.12 -0.02 18.39
C ASP A 160 -6.09 0.42 17.33
N SER A 161 -5.73 -0.50 16.42
CA SER A 161 -4.86 -0.27 15.28
C SER A 161 -5.26 -1.17 14.11
N TYR A 162 -5.19 -0.62 12.90
CA TYR A 162 -5.55 -1.27 11.64
C TYR A 162 -4.30 -1.62 10.85
N ARG A 163 -4.33 -2.76 10.15
CA ARG A 163 -3.39 -3.08 9.08
C ARG A 163 -3.94 -2.56 7.76
N VAL A 164 -3.10 -2.50 6.74
CA VAL A 164 -3.53 -2.03 5.41
C VAL A 164 -4.70 -2.86 4.86
N GLU A 165 -4.71 -4.18 5.05
CA GLU A 165 -5.82 -5.04 4.58
C GLU A 165 -7.14 -4.84 5.34
N ASP A 166 -7.07 -4.27 6.54
CA ASP A 166 -8.25 -4.02 7.38
C ASP A 166 -9.00 -2.73 6.97
N LEU A 167 -8.43 -1.93 6.05
CA LEU A 167 -9.00 -0.65 5.63
C LEU A 167 -10.20 -0.81 4.68
N ALA A 168 -11.28 -0.10 4.97
CA ALA A 168 -12.47 -0.01 4.15
C ALA A 168 -12.90 1.44 3.92
N LEU A 169 -13.61 1.70 2.83
CA LEU A 169 -14.14 3.03 2.52
C LEU A 169 -15.02 3.55 3.66
N GLY A 170 -14.77 4.79 4.10
CA GLY A 170 -15.56 5.44 5.15
C GLY A 170 -15.01 5.25 6.56
N LEU A 171 -14.05 4.35 6.77
CA LEU A 171 -13.40 4.20 8.08
C LEU A 171 -12.80 5.52 8.56
N SER A 172 -13.04 5.87 9.82
CA SER A 172 -12.51 7.04 10.50
C SER A 172 -11.78 6.63 11.77
N ASP A 173 -11.00 7.56 12.34
CA ASP A 173 -10.26 7.35 13.59
C ASP A 173 -9.32 6.14 13.48
N VAL A 174 -8.74 5.99 12.30
CA VAL A 174 -7.86 4.88 11.93
C VAL A 174 -6.46 5.18 12.44
N ASN A 175 -5.97 4.31 13.32
CA ASN A 175 -4.56 4.26 13.70
C ASN A 175 -3.85 3.17 12.91
N LEU A 176 -2.88 3.52 12.08
CA LEU A 176 -2.17 2.57 11.22
C LEU A 176 -0.67 2.71 11.39
N LYS A 177 -0.01 1.61 11.72
CA LYS A 177 1.46 1.53 11.78
C LYS A 177 2.00 0.97 10.48
N GLY A 178 3.03 1.60 9.94
CA GLY A 178 3.63 1.20 8.67
C GLY A 178 5.07 1.64 8.53
N LYS A 179 5.82 0.93 7.69
CA LYS A 179 7.12 1.37 7.19
C LYS A 179 6.91 2.42 6.12
N LEU A 180 7.57 3.57 6.25
CA LEU A 180 7.57 4.62 5.24
C LEU A 180 8.38 4.16 4.03
N LEU A 181 7.73 4.02 2.88
CA LEU A 181 8.33 3.53 1.64
C LEU A 181 8.83 4.64 0.72
N ASP A 182 8.12 5.78 0.73
CA ASP A 182 8.36 6.92 -0.16
C ASP A 182 7.63 8.16 0.34
N THR A 183 8.18 9.34 0.06
CA THR A 183 7.59 10.66 0.34
C THR A 183 7.39 11.42 -0.98
N GLY A 184 6.32 12.20 -1.05
CA GLY A 184 6.01 13.06 -2.20
C GLY A 184 6.20 14.54 -1.87
N ASP A 185 6.39 15.36 -2.92
CA ASP A 185 6.59 16.79 -2.79
C ASP A 185 5.36 17.53 -2.21
N VAL A 186 5.60 18.61 -1.47
CA VAL A 186 4.53 19.51 -1.03
C VAL A 186 4.03 20.35 -2.21
N ARG A 187 2.73 20.26 -2.47
CA ARG A 187 2.03 21.02 -3.52
C ARG A 187 1.09 22.03 -2.87
N THR A 188 0.93 23.19 -3.50
CA THR A 188 0.00 24.23 -3.05
C THR A 188 -1.13 24.47 -4.07
N PHE A 189 -2.28 24.93 -3.58
CA PHE A 189 -3.45 25.25 -4.39
C PHE A 189 -4.27 26.38 -3.77
N ASP A 190 -4.99 27.15 -4.59
CA ASP A 190 -5.92 28.18 -4.11
C ASP A 190 -7.26 27.55 -3.71
N ARG A 191 -7.78 27.90 -2.54
CA ARG A 191 -9.13 27.53 -2.10
C ARG A 191 -10.18 28.55 -2.55
N ASP A 192 -11.44 28.11 -2.57
CA ASP A 192 -12.58 28.97 -2.89
C ASP A 192 -12.75 30.14 -1.91
N ASP A 193 -12.29 29.98 -0.67
CA ASP A 193 -12.28 31.03 0.37
C ASP A 193 -11.12 32.03 0.23
N GLY A 194 -10.25 31.83 -0.77
CA GLY A 194 -9.09 32.67 -1.04
C GLY A 194 -7.85 32.35 -0.18
N THR A 195 -7.90 31.31 0.65
CA THR A 195 -6.71 30.82 1.36
C THR A 195 -5.89 29.85 0.51
N GLU A 196 -4.59 29.72 0.79
CA GLU A 196 -3.74 28.71 0.15
C GLU A 196 -3.85 27.39 0.92
N GLY A 197 -4.14 26.31 0.21
CA GLY A 197 -4.08 24.94 0.71
C GLY A 197 -2.79 24.25 0.32
N ARG A 198 -2.36 23.30 1.16
CA ARG A 198 -1.17 22.48 0.94
C ARG A 198 -1.51 21.02 1.01
N VAL A 199 -0.83 20.21 0.20
CA VAL A 199 -1.00 18.76 0.17
C VAL A 199 0.32 18.08 -0.14
N SER A 200 0.64 17.02 0.61
CA SER A 200 1.74 16.10 0.30
C SER A 200 1.29 14.65 0.53
N ASN A 201 2.15 13.71 0.20
CA ASN A 201 1.79 12.29 0.12
C ASN A 201 2.89 11.45 0.74
N LEU A 202 2.51 10.42 1.49
CA LEU A 202 3.41 9.36 1.92
C LEU A 202 2.93 8.03 1.33
N SER A 203 3.85 7.09 1.17
CA SER A 203 3.55 5.70 0.87
C SER A 203 3.94 4.86 2.09
N LEU A 204 2.97 4.21 2.74
CA LEU A 204 3.22 3.34 3.89
C LEU A 204 2.95 1.89 3.51
N GLY A 205 3.76 0.97 4.03
CA GLY A 205 3.56 -0.46 3.88
C GLY A 205 3.66 -1.22 5.19
N ASP A 206 2.88 -2.29 5.31
CA ASP A 206 3.00 -3.29 6.36
C ASP A 206 3.01 -4.70 5.75
N SER A 207 3.00 -5.74 6.58
CA SER A 207 2.99 -7.13 6.09
C SER A 207 1.75 -7.52 5.27
N THR A 208 0.72 -6.68 5.22
CA THR A 208 -0.56 -6.94 4.59
C THR A 208 -0.80 -6.11 3.32
N GLY A 209 -0.01 -5.07 3.08
CA GLY A 209 -0.10 -4.30 1.85
C GLY A 209 0.56 -2.93 1.93
N ARG A 210 0.22 -2.09 0.95
CA ARG A 210 0.65 -0.68 0.84
C ARG A 210 -0.57 0.24 0.79
N ILE A 211 -0.49 1.38 1.46
CA ILE A 211 -1.49 2.44 1.41
C ILE A 211 -0.84 3.80 1.15
N ARG A 212 -1.51 4.62 0.34
CA ARG A 212 -1.15 6.03 0.14
C ARG A 212 -1.75 6.87 1.25
N VAL A 213 -0.92 7.65 1.92
CA VAL A 213 -1.33 8.58 2.97
C VAL A 213 -1.31 10.01 2.43
N THR A 214 -2.44 10.71 2.49
CA THR A 214 -2.55 12.11 2.05
C THR A 214 -2.50 13.04 3.25
N LEU A 215 -1.50 13.92 3.28
CA LEU A 215 -1.30 14.92 4.34
C LEU A 215 -1.79 16.29 3.87
N TRP A 216 -2.58 16.96 4.69
CA TRP A 216 -3.15 18.27 4.37
C TRP A 216 -2.55 19.39 5.24
N ASP A 217 -2.45 20.58 4.66
CA ASP A 217 -2.07 21.82 5.33
C ASP A 217 -0.74 21.72 6.09
N GLU A 218 -0.73 22.02 7.39
CA GLU A 218 0.47 22.00 8.23
C GLU A 218 1.10 20.60 8.30
N ARG A 219 0.32 19.53 8.08
CA ARG A 219 0.84 18.16 8.07
C ARG A 219 1.57 17.86 6.78
N ALA A 220 1.35 18.64 5.71
CA ALA A 220 2.03 18.41 4.45
C ALA A 220 3.56 18.53 4.58
N ASP A 221 4.04 19.39 5.48
CA ASP A 221 5.47 19.59 5.77
C ASP A 221 6.17 18.31 6.25
N LEU A 222 5.46 17.37 6.89
CA LEU A 222 6.04 16.13 7.38
C LEU A 222 6.67 15.29 6.26
N ALA A 223 6.21 15.42 5.01
CA ALA A 223 6.81 14.72 3.89
C ALA A 223 8.25 15.17 3.58
N GLU A 224 8.64 16.39 3.96
CA GLU A 224 10.00 16.90 3.84
C GLU A 224 10.87 16.56 5.08
N GLU A 225 10.23 16.25 6.21
CA GLU A 225 10.90 15.94 7.48
C GLU A 225 11.18 14.45 7.66
N LEU A 226 10.35 13.59 7.05
CA LEU A 226 10.46 12.14 7.17
C LEU A 226 11.36 11.54 6.08
N GLU A 227 12.20 10.60 6.48
CA GLU A 227 13.08 9.85 5.56
C GLU A 227 12.48 8.45 5.30
N PRO A 228 12.42 7.99 4.04
CA PRO A 228 12.02 6.62 3.73
C PRO A 228 12.83 5.58 4.52
N GLY A 229 12.18 4.49 4.92
CA GLY A 229 12.75 3.42 5.72
C GLY A 229 12.38 3.45 7.20
N VAL A 230 11.99 4.61 7.75
CA VAL A 230 11.53 4.72 9.15
C VAL A 230 10.15 4.10 9.34
N SER A 231 9.85 3.65 10.56
CA SER A 231 8.51 3.21 10.92
C SER A 231 7.73 4.37 11.51
N VAL A 232 6.46 4.51 11.10
CA VAL A 232 5.57 5.59 11.55
C VAL A 232 4.21 5.02 11.95
N GLU A 233 3.52 5.76 12.81
CA GLU A 233 2.12 5.56 13.16
C GLU A 233 1.32 6.76 12.66
N VAL A 234 0.33 6.50 11.81
CA VAL A 234 -0.71 7.46 11.49
C VAL A 234 -1.76 7.37 12.60
N VAL A 235 -2.12 8.51 13.18
CA VAL A 235 -3.11 8.64 14.24
C VAL A 235 -4.31 9.43 13.72
N ASP A 236 -5.52 8.96 14.04
CA ASP A 236 -6.81 9.58 13.67
C ASP A 236 -6.94 9.87 12.15
N GLY A 237 -6.48 8.93 11.33
CA GLY A 237 -6.67 8.97 9.88
C GLY A 237 -8.11 8.62 9.48
N TYR A 238 -8.49 8.96 8.25
CA TYR A 238 -9.77 8.52 7.68
C TYR A 238 -9.60 8.05 6.24
N VAL A 239 -10.28 6.97 5.88
CA VAL A 239 -10.15 6.30 4.60
C VAL A 239 -11.08 6.93 3.57
N ARG A 240 -10.52 7.26 2.41
CA ARG A 240 -11.27 7.71 1.23
C ARG A 240 -10.92 6.89 0.01
N GLU A 241 -11.85 6.79 -0.91
CA GLU A 241 -11.56 6.29 -2.25
C GLU A 241 -11.21 7.45 -3.17
N ARG A 242 -10.15 7.25 -3.96
CA ARG A 242 -9.81 8.13 -5.08
C ARG A 242 -9.42 7.29 -6.28
N ASP A 243 -10.11 7.51 -7.40
CA ASP A 243 -9.87 6.82 -8.66
C ASP A 243 -9.85 5.28 -8.57
N GLY A 244 -10.69 4.71 -7.69
CA GLY A 244 -10.79 3.26 -7.47
C GLY A 244 -9.75 2.66 -6.52
N SER A 245 -8.98 3.48 -5.81
CA SER A 245 -8.03 3.02 -4.78
C SER A 245 -8.31 3.71 -3.45
N LEU A 246 -8.14 2.98 -2.35
CA LEU A 246 -8.23 3.55 -1.01
C LEU A 246 -7.00 4.42 -0.71
N GLU A 247 -7.22 5.51 -0.01
CA GLU A 247 -6.20 6.41 0.52
C GLU A 247 -6.53 6.71 1.99
N LEU A 248 -5.50 6.77 2.83
CA LEU A 248 -5.63 7.21 4.22
C LEU A 248 -5.35 8.71 4.30
N HIS A 249 -6.33 9.51 4.66
CA HIS A 249 -6.18 10.96 4.74
C HIS A 249 -5.93 11.39 6.19
N VAL A 250 -4.95 12.27 6.37
CA VAL A 250 -4.61 12.85 7.67
C VAL A 250 -5.07 14.31 7.67
N GLY A 251 -6.17 14.56 8.38
CA GLY A 251 -6.77 15.88 8.51
C GLY A 251 -6.17 16.71 9.64
N SER A 252 -6.87 17.75 10.07
CA SER A 252 -6.43 18.65 11.15
C SER A 252 -6.31 17.99 12.52
N ARG A 253 -7.06 16.92 12.77
CA ARG A 253 -7.02 16.14 14.03
C ARG A 253 -5.96 15.03 14.00
N GLY A 254 -5.63 14.54 12.81
CA GLY A 254 -4.69 13.44 12.67
C GLY A 254 -3.23 13.87 12.76
N ALA A 255 -2.38 12.89 13.00
CA ALA A 255 -0.94 13.04 13.10
C ALA A 255 -0.21 11.88 12.42
N VAL A 256 1.07 12.09 12.13
CA VAL A 256 1.99 11.02 11.75
C VAL A 256 3.18 11.12 12.69
N GLU A 257 3.45 10.06 13.44
CA GLU A 257 4.49 10.01 14.47
C GLU A 257 5.51 8.93 14.14
N VAL A 258 6.81 9.23 14.27
CA VAL A 258 7.86 8.21 14.13
C VAL A 258 7.87 7.32 15.37
N ILE A 259 7.94 6.00 15.15
CA ILE A 259 7.94 5.00 16.23
C ILE A 259 9.24 4.20 16.23
N ASP A 260 9.66 3.75 17.42
CA ASP A 260 10.85 2.89 17.59
C ASP A 260 10.60 1.43 17.16
N GLU A 261 9.33 1.04 17.00
CA GLU A 261 8.91 -0.29 16.56
C GLU A 261 9.27 -0.50 15.09
N SER A 262 10.05 -1.52 14.77
CA SER A 262 10.40 -1.87 13.40
C SER A 262 9.24 -2.59 12.72
N ILE A 263 8.61 -1.95 11.73
CA ILE A 263 7.58 -2.56 10.89
C ILE A 263 8.21 -3.13 9.62
N GLU A 264 7.85 -4.37 9.28
CA GLU A 264 8.30 -5.05 8.06
C GLU A 264 7.29 -4.86 6.94
N TYR A 265 7.79 -4.63 5.73
CA TYR A 265 7.02 -4.57 4.49
C TYR A 265 7.67 -5.51 3.49
N VAL A 266 6.92 -6.49 3.01
CA VAL A 266 7.36 -7.41 1.96
C VAL A 266 6.54 -7.10 0.70
N PRO A 267 7.17 -6.57 -0.36
CA PRO A 267 6.45 -6.19 -1.57
C PRO A 267 5.97 -7.44 -2.34
N GLU A 268 4.71 -7.43 -2.77
CA GLU A 268 4.18 -8.42 -3.71
C GLU A 268 4.45 -7.97 -5.15
N THR A 269 5.46 -8.53 -5.79
CA THR A 269 5.92 -8.10 -7.12
C THR A 269 5.55 -9.11 -8.21
N THR A 270 5.33 -8.60 -9.41
CA THR A 270 5.11 -9.41 -10.61
C THR A 270 6.43 -9.68 -11.33
N ASP A 271 6.67 -10.94 -11.69
CA ASP A 271 7.82 -11.35 -12.51
C ASP A 271 7.87 -10.57 -13.82
N ILE A 272 9.03 -9.98 -14.12
CA ILE A 272 9.24 -9.12 -15.30
C ILE A 272 8.92 -9.85 -16.61
N ALA A 273 9.24 -11.14 -16.73
CA ALA A 273 8.96 -11.92 -17.94
C ALA A 273 7.46 -12.17 -18.19
N SER A 274 6.61 -12.00 -17.18
CA SER A 274 5.16 -12.24 -17.25
C SER A 274 4.32 -10.99 -17.57
N LEU A 275 4.98 -9.83 -17.68
CA LEU A 275 4.33 -8.54 -17.89
C LEU A 275 3.63 -8.44 -19.24
N GLU A 276 2.46 -7.80 -19.25
CA GLU A 276 1.67 -7.53 -20.45
C GLU A 276 1.32 -6.04 -20.57
N ILE A 277 1.23 -5.53 -21.80
CA ILE A 277 0.85 -4.15 -22.07
C ILE A 277 -0.53 -3.84 -21.46
N GLY A 278 -0.61 -2.68 -20.80
CA GLY A 278 -1.84 -2.19 -20.18
C GLY A 278 -2.03 -2.60 -18.73
N GLN A 279 -1.18 -3.49 -18.20
CA GLN A 279 -1.17 -3.83 -16.79
C GLN A 279 -0.64 -2.68 -15.93
N THR A 280 -1.12 -2.60 -14.69
CA THR A 280 -0.53 -1.81 -13.61
C THR A 280 -0.11 -2.79 -12.54
N VAL A 281 1.19 -2.86 -12.26
CA VAL A 281 1.78 -3.86 -11.36
C VAL A 281 2.91 -3.25 -10.53
N ASP A 282 3.31 -3.96 -9.49
CA ASP A 282 4.56 -3.71 -8.80
C ASP A 282 5.65 -4.62 -9.36
N ILE A 283 6.85 -4.09 -9.56
CA ILE A 283 8.03 -4.84 -10.00
C ILE A 283 9.19 -4.57 -9.04
N ALA A 284 10.09 -5.54 -8.91
CA ALA A 284 11.31 -5.37 -8.14
C ALA A 284 12.49 -6.03 -8.84
N GLY A 285 13.69 -5.56 -8.54
CA GLY A 285 14.91 -6.15 -9.09
C GLY A 285 16.13 -5.26 -8.90
N GLY A 286 17.28 -5.80 -9.30
CA GLY A 286 18.54 -5.06 -9.31
C GLY A 286 18.63 -4.09 -10.48
N VAL A 287 19.14 -2.89 -10.24
CA VAL A 287 19.36 -1.88 -11.28
C VAL A 287 20.64 -2.22 -12.05
N ILE A 288 20.49 -2.53 -13.33
CA ILE A 288 21.61 -2.86 -14.24
C ILE A 288 22.01 -1.71 -15.18
N GLU A 289 21.18 -0.66 -15.24
CA GLU A 289 21.46 0.58 -15.97
C GLU A 289 20.73 1.74 -15.30
N ALA A 290 21.39 2.89 -15.15
CA ALA A 290 20.78 4.11 -14.61
C ALA A 290 21.18 5.31 -15.47
N ASP A 291 20.24 5.82 -16.27
CA ASP A 291 20.45 7.02 -17.09
C ASP A 291 20.43 8.28 -16.21
N GLY A 292 21.05 9.34 -16.74
CA GLY A 292 20.93 10.67 -16.15
C GLY A 292 19.55 11.28 -16.36
N LYS A 293 19.14 12.14 -15.43
CA LYS A 293 17.88 12.89 -15.51
C LYS A 293 17.84 13.80 -16.75
N ARG A 294 16.71 13.78 -17.46
CA ARG A 294 16.42 14.67 -18.61
C ARG A 294 15.24 15.56 -18.27
N THR A 295 15.27 16.80 -18.76
CA THR A 295 14.15 17.75 -18.62
C THR A 295 13.60 18.18 -19.97
N PHE A 296 12.34 18.58 -20.01
CA PHE A 296 11.62 19.02 -21.20
C PHE A 296 10.56 20.06 -20.84
N ASP A 297 10.14 20.89 -21.80
CA ASP A 297 9.04 21.85 -21.59
C ASP A 297 7.69 21.19 -21.89
N ARG A 298 6.69 21.43 -21.06
CA ARG A 298 5.30 21.01 -21.29
C ARG A 298 4.50 22.09 -22.01
N ASP A 299 3.38 21.69 -22.61
CA ASP A 299 2.48 22.61 -23.33
C ASP A 299 1.85 23.68 -22.42
N ASP A 300 1.75 23.41 -21.11
CA ASP A 300 1.28 24.35 -20.09
C ASP A 300 2.37 25.33 -19.60
N GLY A 301 3.58 25.23 -20.15
CA GLY A 301 4.73 26.04 -19.78
C GLY A 301 5.48 25.57 -18.53
N SER A 302 5.05 24.48 -17.88
CA SER A 302 5.81 23.84 -16.80
C SER A 302 6.98 23.01 -17.33
N GLN A 303 7.99 22.76 -16.51
CA GLN A 303 9.09 21.87 -16.87
C GLN A 303 8.79 20.43 -16.42
N GLY A 304 8.86 19.49 -17.35
CA GLY A 304 8.82 18.06 -17.08
C GLY A 304 10.22 17.48 -16.93
N GLN A 305 10.30 16.35 -16.23
CA GLN A 305 11.53 15.59 -16.07
C GLN A 305 11.25 14.08 -16.13
N VAL A 306 12.24 13.36 -16.64
CA VAL A 306 12.24 11.90 -16.74
C VAL A 306 13.65 11.36 -16.54
N ARG A 307 13.77 10.28 -15.78
CA ARG A 307 14.98 9.47 -15.63
C ARG A 307 14.63 8.04 -16.04
N ASN A 308 15.54 7.34 -16.69
CA ASN A 308 15.31 5.95 -17.07
C ASN A 308 16.29 5.06 -16.33
N ILE A 309 15.79 3.93 -15.82
CA ILE A 309 16.62 2.88 -15.26
C ILE A 309 16.26 1.56 -15.95
N ARG A 310 17.12 0.55 -15.85
CA ARG A 310 16.83 -0.81 -16.29
C ARG A 310 16.90 -1.72 -15.07
N VAL A 311 15.78 -2.35 -14.76
CA VAL A 311 15.60 -3.21 -13.59
C VAL A 311 15.58 -4.65 -14.09
N LYS A 312 16.29 -5.53 -13.37
CA LYS A 312 16.41 -6.95 -13.70
C LYS A 312 16.05 -7.79 -12.49
N ASP A 313 15.19 -8.78 -12.70
CA ASP A 313 14.91 -9.87 -11.77
C ASP A 313 15.46 -11.19 -12.33
N ASP A 314 15.10 -12.30 -11.69
CA ASP A 314 15.53 -13.64 -12.11
C ASP A 314 14.86 -14.11 -13.41
N THR A 315 13.77 -13.46 -13.82
CA THR A 315 12.95 -13.84 -14.96
C THR A 315 13.27 -13.03 -16.23
N GLY A 316 13.70 -11.79 -16.09
CA GLY A 316 13.96 -10.88 -17.18
C GLY A 316 14.39 -9.49 -16.72
N ASP A 317 14.42 -8.56 -17.66
CA ASP A 317 14.73 -7.16 -17.37
C ASP A 317 13.80 -6.23 -18.15
N ILE A 318 13.55 -5.05 -17.58
CA ILE A 318 12.64 -4.06 -18.16
C ILE A 318 13.18 -2.64 -17.96
N ARG A 319 12.94 -1.79 -18.96
CA ARG A 319 13.20 -0.35 -18.86
C ARG A 319 12.09 0.28 -18.01
N VAL A 320 12.49 1.02 -16.98
CA VAL A 320 11.58 1.79 -16.14
C VAL A 320 11.79 3.28 -16.41
N ALA A 321 10.73 3.98 -16.79
CA ALA A 321 10.70 5.42 -16.95
C ALA A 321 10.16 6.08 -15.67
N LEU A 322 11.04 6.74 -14.92
CA LEU A 322 10.73 7.48 -13.70
C LEU A 322 10.35 8.91 -14.06
N TRP A 323 9.08 9.26 -13.89
CA TRP A 323 8.55 10.58 -14.26
C TRP A 323 8.45 11.52 -13.06
N GLY A 324 8.62 12.83 -13.32
CA GLY A 324 8.36 13.85 -12.31
C GLY A 324 9.33 13.74 -11.13
N GLU A 325 8.82 13.78 -9.90
CA GLU A 325 9.61 13.67 -8.66
C GLU A 325 10.39 12.36 -8.56
N LYS A 326 9.89 11.27 -9.17
CA LYS A 326 10.59 9.97 -9.18
C LYS A 326 11.87 10.00 -10.01
N ALA A 327 12.02 10.99 -10.88
CA ALA A 327 13.27 11.19 -11.61
C ALA A 327 14.42 11.71 -10.72
N ASP A 328 14.09 12.22 -9.53
CA ASP A 328 15.03 12.75 -8.53
C ASP A 328 15.48 11.69 -7.50
N THR A 329 14.86 10.50 -7.50
CA THR A 329 15.24 9.41 -6.60
C THR A 329 16.71 9.03 -6.79
N ASP A 330 17.43 8.90 -5.67
CA ASP A 330 18.83 8.51 -5.63
C ASP A 330 18.95 6.99 -5.87
N VAL A 331 18.96 6.62 -7.14
CA VAL A 331 19.12 5.24 -7.62
C VAL A 331 20.42 5.14 -8.39
N ASP A 332 21.27 4.19 -8.02
CA ASP A 332 22.55 3.88 -8.64
C ASP A 332 22.58 2.44 -9.19
N LEU A 333 23.66 2.13 -9.91
CA LEU A 333 23.90 0.79 -10.42
C LEU A 333 24.09 -0.20 -9.26
N ALA A 334 23.49 -1.38 -9.39
CA ALA A 334 23.48 -2.47 -8.40
C ALA A 334 22.57 -2.26 -7.18
N ASP A 335 21.86 -1.14 -7.09
CA ASP A 335 20.79 -0.97 -6.09
C ASP A 335 19.66 -1.96 -6.35
N TYR A 336 19.02 -2.44 -5.28
CA TYR A 336 17.76 -3.16 -5.40
C TYR A 336 16.61 -2.17 -5.29
N VAL A 337 15.70 -2.17 -6.26
CA VAL A 337 14.57 -1.25 -6.27
C VAL A 337 13.25 -1.99 -6.32
N VAL A 338 12.27 -1.46 -5.61
CA VAL A 338 10.86 -1.81 -5.76
C VAL A 338 10.17 -0.62 -6.39
N VAL A 339 9.57 -0.83 -7.56
CA VAL A 339 8.83 0.20 -8.28
C VAL A 339 7.38 -0.22 -8.37
N THR A 340 6.52 0.58 -7.77
CA THR A 340 5.13 0.22 -7.55
C THR A 340 4.19 0.94 -8.50
N ASP A 341 3.01 0.39 -8.74
CA ASP A 341 1.98 0.93 -9.62
C ASP A 341 2.54 1.35 -10.99
N VAL A 342 3.51 0.60 -11.53
CA VAL A 342 4.07 0.89 -12.85
C VAL A 342 3.09 0.49 -13.91
N GLN A 343 2.85 1.39 -14.86
CA GLN A 343 2.00 1.08 -16.00
C GLN A 343 2.86 0.49 -17.13
N ILE A 344 2.56 -0.74 -17.53
CA ILE A 344 3.27 -1.41 -18.62
C ILE A 344 2.77 -0.88 -19.96
N LYS A 345 3.68 -0.33 -20.73
CA LYS A 345 3.43 0.34 -22.02
C LYS A 345 4.28 -0.28 -23.12
N ASP A 346 3.88 0.03 -24.34
CA ASP A 346 4.71 -0.22 -25.52
C ASP A 346 5.90 0.74 -25.50
N GLY A 347 7.10 0.18 -25.48
CA GLY A 347 8.37 0.89 -25.36
C GLY A 347 9.04 1.11 -26.71
N TRP A 348 10.36 1.22 -26.69
CA TRP A 348 11.15 1.41 -27.90
C TRP A 348 11.50 0.07 -28.54
N GLN A 349 11.45 -0.04 -29.88
CA GLN A 349 11.74 -1.27 -30.63
C GLN A 349 10.87 -2.49 -30.27
N ASP A 350 9.58 -2.28 -29.97
CA ASP A 350 8.63 -3.35 -29.62
C ASP A 350 8.95 -4.06 -28.28
N ASP A 351 9.82 -3.48 -27.43
CA ASP A 351 10.05 -3.92 -26.04
C ASP A 351 9.04 -3.27 -25.08
N LEU A 352 8.75 -3.92 -23.95
CA LEU A 352 7.91 -3.33 -22.90
C LEU A 352 8.66 -2.22 -22.14
N GLU A 353 7.94 -1.17 -21.76
CA GLU A 353 8.42 -0.12 -20.85
C GLU A 353 7.50 -0.01 -19.63
N ALA A 354 8.07 -0.07 -18.43
CA ALA A 354 7.38 0.22 -17.19
C ALA A 354 7.39 1.73 -16.93
N SER A 355 6.23 2.37 -16.94
CA SER A 355 6.10 3.82 -16.73
C SER A 355 5.69 4.11 -15.28
N ALA A 356 6.63 4.60 -14.47
CA ALA A 356 6.39 5.04 -13.10
C ALA A 356 5.87 6.49 -13.07
N GLY A 357 4.56 6.64 -12.86
CA GLY A 357 3.84 7.91 -12.92
C GLY A 357 3.58 8.54 -11.55
N TRP A 358 2.55 9.39 -11.46
CA TRP A 358 2.18 10.12 -10.24
C TRP A 358 1.59 9.25 -9.12
N ARG A 359 1.19 8.01 -9.44
CA ARG A 359 0.71 7.01 -8.45
C ARG A 359 1.81 6.07 -7.98
N SER A 360 2.90 5.98 -8.74
CA SER A 360 3.99 5.06 -8.48
C SER A 360 4.86 5.54 -7.32
N SER A 361 5.38 4.61 -6.53
CA SER A 361 6.48 4.86 -5.59
C SER A 361 7.73 4.12 -6.02
N VAL A 362 8.90 4.67 -5.69
CA VAL A 362 10.20 4.03 -5.93
C VAL A 362 10.88 3.89 -4.58
N THR A 363 11.10 2.65 -4.15
CA THR A 363 11.80 2.37 -2.89
C THR A 363 13.12 1.70 -3.21
N VAL A 364 14.21 2.32 -2.77
CA VAL A 364 15.56 1.74 -2.85
C VAL A 364 15.81 0.92 -1.59
N MET A 365 16.30 -0.31 -1.77
CA MET A 365 16.60 -1.25 -0.69
C MET A 365 18.08 -1.61 -0.74
N ASP A 366 18.67 -1.79 0.44
CA ASP A 366 20.08 -2.20 0.56
C ASP A 366 20.32 -3.62 0.03
N ASP A 367 19.32 -4.50 0.14
CA ASP A 367 19.35 -5.89 -0.32
C ASP A 367 17.94 -6.35 -0.74
N ALA A 368 17.87 -7.42 -1.54
CA ALA A 368 16.59 -8.06 -1.88
C ALA A 368 15.93 -8.66 -0.62
N PRO A 369 14.66 -8.36 -0.32
CA PRO A 369 14.01 -8.89 0.87
C PRO A 369 13.78 -10.41 0.77
N ASP A 370 13.98 -11.10 1.90
CA ASP A 370 13.70 -12.54 2.03
C ASP A 370 12.23 -12.82 1.69
N GLY A 371 11.97 -13.61 0.65
CA GLY A 371 10.61 -13.99 0.26
C GLY A 371 9.91 -13.05 -0.74
N ALA A 372 10.59 -12.06 -1.32
CA ALA A 372 10.12 -11.45 -2.56
C ALA A 372 9.93 -12.55 -3.62
N SER A 373 8.75 -12.61 -4.26
CA SER A 373 8.49 -13.57 -5.34
C SER A 373 9.58 -13.43 -6.40
N GLY A 374 10.42 -14.45 -6.55
CA GLY A 374 11.58 -14.45 -7.45
C GLY A 374 12.82 -15.12 -6.88
N THR A 375 13.10 -15.00 -5.58
CA THR A 375 14.34 -15.58 -5.02
C THR A 375 14.22 -17.11 -4.81
N THR A 376 14.74 -17.89 -5.75
CA THR A 376 15.08 -19.29 -5.45
C THR A 376 16.28 -19.33 -4.52
N ASP A 377 16.00 -19.74 -3.29
CA ASP A 377 16.92 -20.01 -2.19
C ASP A 377 18.04 -20.99 -2.62
N ASP A 378 19.20 -20.45 -2.98
CA ASP A 378 20.42 -21.24 -3.19
C ASP A 378 21.64 -20.51 -2.59
N THR A 379 21.56 -20.16 -1.31
CA THR A 379 22.76 -19.86 -0.51
C THR A 379 22.59 -20.35 0.93
N SER A 380 22.67 -21.67 1.12
CA SER A 380 23.06 -22.24 2.42
C SER A 380 24.56 -22.01 2.64
N GLY A 381 24.92 -20.81 3.08
CA GLY A 381 26.27 -20.41 3.47
C GLY A 381 26.32 -20.02 4.94
N SER A 382 26.44 -21.02 5.82
CA SER A 382 26.60 -20.86 7.27
C SER A 382 27.66 -19.81 7.66
N THR A 383 27.23 -18.61 8.03
CA THR A 383 28.09 -17.60 8.70
C THR A 383 28.03 -17.81 10.21
N SER A 384 28.90 -18.70 10.69
CA SER A 384 29.26 -18.71 12.11
C SER A 384 30.14 -17.49 12.39
N ASP A 385 29.60 -16.58 13.17
CA ASP A 385 30.30 -15.58 13.97
C ASP A 385 31.61 -16.15 14.56
N GLN A 386 32.75 -15.55 14.19
CA GLN A 386 33.96 -15.59 14.99
C GLN A 386 34.98 -14.53 14.53
N GLY A 387 34.90 -13.36 15.18
CA GLY A 387 36.02 -12.70 15.85
C GLY A 387 37.33 -12.49 15.09
N LEU A 388 37.50 -11.30 14.52
CA LEU A 388 38.81 -10.71 14.21
C LEU A 388 39.51 -10.29 15.51
N GLY A 389 40.60 -10.98 15.87
CA GLY A 389 41.49 -10.57 16.95
C GLY A 389 42.71 -11.47 17.09
N ALA A 390 43.91 -10.85 17.09
CA ALA A 390 45.25 -11.45 17.11
C ALA A 390 45.69 -11.98 15.71
N PHE A 391 46.79 -11.50 15.12
CA PHE A 391 48.12 -11.41 15.71
C PHE A 391 48.93 -10.21 15.19
N SER A 392 49.53 -9.50 16.14
CA SER A 392 50.78 -8.76 15.98
C SER A 392 51.98 -9.73 16.10
N GLY A 393 53.07 -9.49 15.35
CA GLY A 393 54.37 -10.08 15.66
C GLY A 393 55.26 -10.48 14.49
N GLU A 394 56.00 -9.50 13.96
CA GLU A 394 57.42 -9.53 13.55
C GLU A 394 58.06 -10.72 12.80
N ASN A 395 58.54 -10.36 11.59
CA ASN A 395 59.95 -10.36 11.14
C ASN A 395 60.62 -11.67 10.62
N ALA A 396 61.26 -11.49 9.45
CA ALA A 396 62.54 -12.05 8.97
C ALA A 396 62.52 -13.01 7.74
N SER A 397 62.99 -12.42 6.63
CA SER A 397 63.76 -12.96 5.49
C SER A 397 64.35 -14.38 5.61
N SER A 398 64.20 -15.22 4.58
CA SER A 398 65.27 -15.54 3.61
C SER A 398 65.06 -16.85 2.78
N LYS A 399 65.32 -16.73 1.47
CA LYS A 399 66.00 -17.64 0.52
C LYS A 399 65.80 -19.18 0.56
N SER A 400 65.32 -19.68 -0.57
CA SER A 400 65.86 -20.76 -1.45
C SER A 400 66.50 -22.02 -0.84
N THR A 401 66.00 -23.21 -1.19
CA THR A 401 66.68 -24.23 -2.08
C THR A 401 66.06 -25.62 -1.90
N GLU A 402 65.73 -26.21 -3.05
CA GLU A 402 65.57 -27.61 -3.49
C GLU A 402 65.62 -28.84 -2.55
N SER A 403 64.73 -29.79 -2.93
CA SER A 403 64.92 -31.25 -3.14
C SER A 403 64.52 -32.27 -2.06
N SER A 404 63.41 -32.96 -2.40
CA SER A 404 63.21 -34.43 -2.48
C SER A 404 63.24 -35.35 -1.25
N GLY A 405 62.21 -36.20 -1.15
CA GLY A 405 62.19 -37.50 -0.45
C GLY A 405 60.89 -37.77 0.32
N THR A 406 59.78 -38.25 -0.29
CA THR A 406 59.40 -39.66 -0.55
C THR A 406 58.41 -40.27 0.49
N THR A 407 57.20 -40.57 -0.01
CA THR A 407 56.16 -41.59 0.33
C THR A 407 55.40 -41.57 1.66
N ALA A 408 54.07 -41.40 1.57
CA ALA A 408 53.10 -42.47 1.86
C ALA A 408 51.70 -42.21 1.23
N GLU A 409 51.30 -43.16 0.38
CA GLU A 409 49.99 -43.57 -0.17
C GLU A 409 48.71 -42.79 0.19
N THR A 410 47.90 -42.45 -0.83
CA THR A 410 46.49 -42.90 -0.93
C THR A 410 46.02 -42.92 -2.41
N SER A 411 45.60 -44.11 -2.83
CA SER A 411 44.70 -44.54 -3.91
C SER A 411 44.40 -43.65 -5.12
N ALA A 412 44.73 -44.20 -6.30
CA ALA A 412 44.27 -43.78 -7.61
C ALA A 412 42.77 -44.05 -7.84
N SER A 413 42.09 -43.09 -8.44
CA SER A 413 41.03 -43.31 -9.41
C SER A 413 41.45 -42.57 -10.68
N SER A 414 41.72 -43.31 -11.75
CA SER A 414 42.05 -42.74 -13.07
C SER A 414 40.79 -42.12 -13.66
N ALA A 415 40.73 -40.80 -13.68
CA ALA A 415 39.81 -40.07 -14.54
C ALA A 415 40.48 -39.97 -15.92
N ASP A 416 40.08 -40.85 -16.85
CA ASP A 416 40.32 -40.64 -18.28
C ASP A 416 39.44 -39.45 -18.68
N GLY A 417 39.97 -38.24 -18.58
CA GLY A 417 39.32 -37.06 -19.14
C GLY A 417 39.41 -37.08 -20.67
N GLU A 418 38.38 -36.58 -21.33
CA GLU A 418 38.31 -36.55 -22.79
C GLU A 418 39.07 -35.34 -23.32
N ALA A 419 39.95 -35.53 -24.32
CA ALA A 419 40.62 -34.42 -24.97
C ALA A 419 39.59 -33.60 -25.75
N VAL A 420 39.46 -32.32 -25.42
CA VAL A 420 38.47 -31.40 -25.98
C VAL A 420 39.15 -30.14 -26.53
N GLU A 421 38.62 -29.64 -27.64
CA GLU A 421 38.89 -28.31 -28.17
C GLU A 421 37.60 -27.49 -28.07
N PHE A 422 37.66 -26.32 -27.44
CA PHE A 422 36.51 -25.43 -27.27
C PHE A 422 36.88 -24.00 -27.65
N THR A 423 36.13 -23.41 -28.58
CA THR A 423 36.30 -22.03 -29.03
C THR A 423 35.11 -21.20 -28.60
N GLY A 424 35.34 -20.14 -27.84
CA GLY A 424 34.28 -19.25 -27.38
C GLY A 424 34.81 -17.89 -26.93
N THR A 425 33.89 -16.97 -26.65
CA THR A 425 34.19 -15.65 -26.11
C THR A 425 34.22 -15.70 -24.58
N VAL A 426 35.18 -15.03 -23.96
CA VAL A 426 35.28 -14.95 -22.49
C VAL A 426 34.14 -14.09 -21.94
N VAL A 427 33.19 -14.73 -21.23
CA VAL A 427 32.07 -14.04 -20.57
C VAL A 427 32.33 -13.79 -19.08
N GLN A 428 33.28 -14.52 -18.49
CA GLN A 428 33.78 -14.28 -17.13
C GLN A 428 35.30 -14.48 -17.09
N ALA A 429 36.04 -13.43 -16.74
CA ALA A 429 37.48 -13.50 -16.51
C ALA A 429 37.78 -13.92 -15.06
N GLY A 430 38.81 -14.73 -14.84
CA GLY A 430 39.17 -15.28 -13.52
C GLY A 430 39.84 -16.64 -13.65
N ASN A 431 40.03 -17.37 -12.54
CA ASN A 431 40.37 -18.78 -12.58
C ASN A 431 39.41 -19.54 -11.64
N PRO A 432 38.41 -20.26 -12.18
CA PRO A 432 38.23 -20.60 -13.59
C PRO A 432 37.64 -19.47 -14.46
N VAL A 433 37.95 -19.51 -15.76
CA VAL A 433 37.37 -18.67 -16.84
C VAL A 433 36.07 -19.32 -17.34
N ILE A 434 35.10 -18.52 -17.79
CA ILE A 434 33.92 -19.04 -18.51
C ILE A 434 33.96 -18.59 -19.96
N LEU A 435 33.89 -19.54 -20.88
CA LEU A 435 33.80 -19.33 -22.32
C LEU A 435 32.40 -19.67 -22.82
N ASP A 436 31.89 -18.90 -23.77
CA ASP A 436 30.60 -19.12 -24.45
C ASP A 436 30.81 -19.20 -25.98
N ASP A 437 30.32 -20.26 -26.62
CA ASP A 437 30.35 -20.43 -28.09
C ASP A 437 29.06 -19.94 -28.80
N GLY A 438 28.12 -19.36 -28.03
CA GLY A 438 26.80 -18.94 -28.47
C GLY A 438 25.73 -20.03 -28.37
N THR A 439 26.10 -21.25 -27.98
CA THR A 439 25.18 -22.39 -27.76
C THR A 439 25.35 -23.06 -26.40
N GLN A 440 26.55 -23.01 -25.82
CA GLN A 440 26.86 -23.58 -24.51
C GLN A 440 27.99 -22.80 -23.83
N THR A 441 27.96 -22.78 -22.50
CA THR A 441 29.06 -22.24 -21.69
C THR A 441 29.93 -23.36 -21.15
N LYS A 442 31.24 -23.13 -21.11
CA LYS A 442 32.24 -24.05 -20.55
C LYS A 442 33.09 -23.35 -19.50
N THR A 443 33.25 -24.01 -18.34
CA THR A 443 34.18 -23.60 -17.31
C THR A 443 35.57 -24.13 -17.64
N VAL A 444 36.55 -23.23 -17.73
CA VAL A 444 37.93 -23.52 -18.12
C VAL A 444 38.90 -23.10 -17.02
N GLU A 445 39.69 -24.04 -16.52
CA GLU A 445 40.84 -23.74 -15.67
C GLU A 445 42.07 -23.49 -16.57
N THR A 446 42.64 -22.28 -16.47
CA THR A 446 43.82 -21.90 -17.23
C THR A 446 44.66 -20.91 -16.44
N ASP A 447 45.98 -20.98 -16.62
CA ASP A 447 46.92 -19.99 -16.08
C ASP A 447 47.10 -18.78 -17.02
N ALA A 448 46.43 -18.78 -18.19
CA ALA A 448 46.48 -17.67 -19.13
C ALA A 448 45.62 -16.48 -18.63
N GLU A 449 46.19 -15.27 -18.66
CA GLU A 449 45.44 -14.04 -18.38
C GLU A 449 44.52 -13.72 -19.58
N LEU A 450 43.22 -14.00 -19.43
CA LEU A 450 42.20 -13.75 -20.44
C LEU A 450 41.30 -12.57 -20.01
N GLY A 451 41.01 -11.67 -20.95
CA GLY A 451 40.11 -10.54 -20.75
C GLY A 451 38.68 -10.87 -21.14
N LEU A 452 37.71 -10.22 -20.48
CA LEU A 452 36.30 -10.32 -20.85
C LEU A 452 36.09 -9.80 -22.29
N GLY A 453 35.44 -10.61 -23.12
CA GLY A 453 35.23 -10.35 -24.54
C GLY A 453 36.33 -10.87 -25.47
N ASP A 454 37.39 -11.52 -24.96
CA ASP A 454 38.39 -12.16 -25.82
C ASP A 454 37.80 -13.42 -26.50
N ASP A 455 37.99 -13.56 -27.80
CA ASP A 455 37.71 -14.80 -28.52
C ASP A 455 38.89 -15.77 -28.35
N VAL A 456 38.64 -16.94 -27.78
CA VAL A 456 39.70 -17.85 -27.35
C VAL A 456 39.38 -19.27 -27.77
N THR A 457 40.40 -19.99 -28.26
CA THR A 457 40.35 -21.45 -28.44
C THR A 457 41.19 -22.13 -27.38
N VAL A 458 40.59 -23.05 -26.64
CA VAL A 458 41.22 -23.82 -25.59
C VAL A 458 41.30 -25.28 -26.02
N ASN A 459 42.48 -25.85 -25.92
CA ASN A 459 42.72 -27.29 -26.05
C ASN A 459 43.08 -27.83 -24.68
N GLY A 460 42.41 -28.88 -24.23
CA GLY A 460 42.59 -29.41 -22.88
C GLY A 460 41.87 -30.73 -22.64
N THR A 461 41.76 -31.09 -21.37
CA THR A 461 41.08 -32.31 -20.92
C THR A 461 39.80 -31.95 -20.17
N GLU A 462 38.65 -32.47 -20.61
CA GLU A 462 37.37 -32.27 -19.91
C GLU A 462 37.13 -33.37 -18.89
N THR A 463 36.81 -32.98 -17.65
CA THR A 463 36.36 -33.88 -16.57
C THR A 463 35.23 -33.20 -15.81
N ASP A 464 34.10 -33.91 -15.65
CA ASP A 464 32.91 -33.41 -14.94
C ASP A 464 32.42 -32.01 -15.40
N GLY A 465 32.46 -31.75 -16.72
CA GLY A 465 31.99 -30.50 -17.32
C GLY A 465 32.96 -29.31 -17.22
N ARG A 466 34.17 -29.53 -16.68
CA ARG A 466 35.25 -28.53 -16.60
C ARG A 466 36.41 -28.92 -17.50
N ILE A 467 36.94 -27.94 -18.22
CA ILE A 467 38.09 -28.09 -19.09
C ILE A 467 39.33 -27.61 -18.35
N THR A 468 40.32 -28.49 -18.14
CA THR A 468 41.67 -28.06 -17.74
C THR A 468 42.47 -27.79 -19.01
N ALA A 469 42.85 -26.53 -19.25
CA ALA A 469 43.51 -26.11 -20.48
C ALA A 469 44.98 -26.54 -20.54
N ASP A 470 45.36 -27.27 -21.59
CA ASP A 470 46.75 -27.57 -21.93
C ASP A 470 47.38 -26.45 -22.78
N SER A 471 46.58 -25.83 -23.66
CA SER A 471 46.99 -24.64 -24.42
C SER A 471 45.82 -23.72 -24.73
N VAL A 472 46.10 -22.42 -24.78
CA VAL A 472 45.11 -21.36 -25.02
C VAL A 472 45.60 -20.46 -26.16
N GLU A 473 44.78 -20.29 -27.19
CA GLU A 473 45.02 -19.40 -28.33
C GLU A 473 44.00 -18.26 -28.34
N VAL A 474 44.48 -17.03 -28.13
CA VAL A 474 43.65 -15.81 -28.15
C VAL A 474 43.60 -15.26 -29.57
N HIS A 475 42.38 -15.13 -30.10
CA HIS A 475 42.06 -14.63 -31.43
C HIS A 475 41.63 -13.16 -31.32
N THR A 476 42.56 -12.27 -30.98
CA THR A 476 42.21 -10.88 -30.69
C THR A 476 41.61 -10.15 -31.90
N GLY A 477 40.30 -9.88 -31.86
CA GLY A 477 39.65 -8.86 -32.67
C GLY A 477 39.91 -7.47 -32.06
N ALA A 478 40.80 -6.70 -32.68
CA ALA A 478 41.20 -5.39 -32.17
C ALA A 478 40.02 -4.43 -31.94
N LYS A 479 39.82 -4.02 -30.69
CA LYS A 479 39.53 -2.64 -30.24
C LYS A 479 39.46 -2.59 -28.70
N ARG A 480 40.58 -2.20 -28.08
CA ARG A 480 40.57 -1.51 -26.78
C ARG A 480 40.27 -0.03 -27.01
#